data_AF-A0A392Q7K6-F1
#
_entry.id   AF-A0A392Q7K6-F1
#
_cell.length_a   1.000
_cell.length_b   1.000
_cell.length_c   1.000
_cell.angle_alpha   90.00
_cell.angle_beta   90.00
_cell.angle_gamma   90.00
#
_symmetry.space_group_name_H-M   'P 1'
#
loop_
_entity.id
_entity.type
_entity.pdbx_description
1 polymer ?
#
loop_
_entity_poly.entity_id
_entity_poly.type
_entity_poly.pdbx_seq_one_letter_code
_entity_poly.pdbx_strand_id
1 'polypeptide(L)' 'MEIGSVLHFLQNKTILITGATGFLAKILLEKILRVQPNVKKVYLLLRAADAKSATHRFHNE' A
#
# COMPACT_ATOMS: atom_id res chain seq x y z
N MET A 1 -18.06 -21.75 -2.85
CA MET A 1 -16.80 -21.12 -3.29
C MET A 1 -15.96 -20.94 -2.04
N GLU A 2 -14.82 -21.63 -1.92
CA GLU A 2 -13.90 -21.29 -0.85
C GLU A 2 -13.40 -19.88 -1.10
N ILE A 3 -13.74 -18.97 -0.20
CA ILE A 3 -13.12 -17.64 -0.15
C ILE A 3 -11.69 -17.93 0.31
N GLY A 4 -10.78 -18.11 -0.64
CA GLY A 4 -9.37 -18.33 -0.33
C GLY A 4 -8.89 -17.26 0.64
N SER A 5 -8.11 -17.67 1.64
CA SER A 5 -7.58 -16.76 2.67
C SER A 5 -7.08 -15.47 2.02
N VAL A 6 -7.44 -14.31 2.59
CA VAL A 6 -7.00 -12.98 2.10
C VAL A 6 -5.48 -12.93 1.93
N LEU A 7 -4.74 -13.66 2.76
CA LEU A 7 -3.28 -13.79 2.65
C LEU A 7 -2.85 -14.43 1.33
N HIS A 8 -3.49 -15.53 0.93
CA HIS A 8 -3.23 -16.20 -0.34
C HIS A 8 -3.68 -15.33 -1.52
N PHE A 9 -4.82 -14.62 -1.38
CA PHE A 9 -5.27 -13.69 -2.40
C PHE A 9 -4.24 -12.59 -2.67
N LEU A 10 -3.60 -12.02 -1.65
CA LEU A 10 -2.62 -10.93 -1.77
C LEU A 10 -1.24 -11.39 -2.30
N GLN A 11 -0.94 -12.68 -2.26
CA GLN A 11 0.34 -13.22 -2.73
C GLN A 11 0.54 -12.92 -4.23
N ASN A 12 1.74 -12.44 -4.57
CA ASN A 12 2.15 -12.03 -5.92
C ASN A 12 1.24 -10.98 -6.58
N LYS A 13 0.38 -10.29 -5.81
CA LYS A 13 -0.45 -9.21 -6.34
C LYS A 13 0.32 -7.90 -6.44
N THR A 14 -0.09 -7.11 -7.43
CA THR A 14 0.28 -5.70 -7.55
C THR A 14 -0.87 -4.87 -7.02
N ILE A 15 -0.60 -3.99 -6.07
CA ILE A 15 -1.61 -3.25 -5.32
C ILE A 15 -1.42 -1.75 -5.58
N LEU A 16 -2.49 -1.02 -5.86
CA LEU A 16 -2.50 0.44 -5.90
C LEU A 16 -3.27 0.96 -4.68
N ILE A 17 -2.62 1.78 -3.86
CA ILE A 17 -3.24 2.46 -2.71
C ILE A 17 -3.30 3.95 -2.99
N THR A 18 -4.50 4.52 -2.92
CA THR A 18 -4.72 5.97 -2.98
C THR A 18 -4.82 6.55 -1.58
N GLY A 19 -4.50 7.84 -1.42
CA GLY A 19 -4.58 8.50 -0.11
C GLY A 19 -3.54 7.95 0.87
N ALA A 20 -2.37 7.56 0.38
CA ALA A 20 -1.33 6.87 1.15
C ALA A 20 -0.76 7.67 2.34
N THR A 21 -0.96 8.99 2.39
CA THR A 21 -0.60 9.82 3.55
C THR A 21 -1.63 9.75 4.68
N GLY A 22 -2.83 9.23 4.42
CA GLY A 22 -3.88 9.10 5.42
C GLY A 22 -3.56 8.03 6.47
N PHE A 23 -3.98 8.29 7.72
CA PHE A 23 -3.76 7.39 8.86
C PHE A 23 -4.13 5.92 8.57
N LEU A 24 -5.34 5.68 8.05
CA LEU A 24 -5.81 4.33 7.75
C LEU A 24 -5.01 3.67 6.61
N ALA A 25 -4.65 4.42 5.58
CA ALA A 25 -3.90 3.88 4.44
C ALA A 25 -2.51 3.40 4.87
N LYS A 26 -1.85 4.13 5.80
CA LYS A 26 -0.57 3.71 6.39
C LYS A 26 -0.70 2.40 7.17
N ILE A 27 -1.74 2.27 7.99
CA ILE A 27 -2.00 1.04 8.75
C ILE A 27 -2.32 -0.12 7.81
N LEU A 28 -3.11 0.12 6.76
CA LEU A 28 -3.41 -0.89 5.75
C LEU A 28 -2.13 -1.38 5.05
N LEU A 29 -1.27 -0.45 4.62
CA LEU A 29 0.00 -0.77 3.97
C LEU A 29 0.90 -1.60 4.91
N GLU A 30 1.06 -1.14 6.14
CA GLU A 30 1.80 -1.82 7.18
C GLU A 30 1.26 -3.24 7.39
N LYS A 31 -0.05 -3.38 7.56
CA LYS A 31 -0.72 -4.66 7.80
C LYS A 31 -0.47 -5.62 6.65
N ILE A 32 -0.68 -5.18 5.41
CA ILE A 32 -0.47 -6.00 4.20
C ILE A 32 0.97 -6.52 4.16
N LEU A 33 1.95 -5.63 4.33
CA LEU A 33 3.38 -6.00 4.26
C LEU A 33 3.79 -6.93 5.41
N ARG A 34 3.21 -6.75 6.61
CA ARG A 34 3.47 -7.60 7.77
C ARG A 34 2.91 -9.02 7.60
N VAL A 35 1.68 -9.15 7.08
CA VAL A 35 0.97 -10.44 7.03
C VAL A 35 1.20 -11.21 5.73
N GLN A 36 1.52 -10.52 4.64
CA GLN A 36 1.85 -11.14 3.35
C GLN A 36 3.10 -10.46 2.77
N PRO A 37 4.31 -10.89 3.15
CA PRO A 37 5.54 -10.30 2.65
C PRO A 37 5.77 -10.58 1.15
N ASN A 38 5.09 -11.57 0.56
CA ASN A 38 5.23 -11.95 -0.85
C ASN A 38 4.26 -11.18 -1.77
N VAL A 39 3.94 -9.92 -1.46
CA VAL A 39 3.28 -9.04 -2.44
C VAL A 39 4.27 -8.70 -3.56
N LYS A 40 3.81 -8.67 -4.82
CA LYS A 40 4.71 -8.42 -5.95
C LYS A 40 5.17 -6.96 -5.99
N LYS A 41 4.24 -6.03 -5.80
CA LYS A 41 4.52 -4.59 -5.83
C LYS A 41 3.39 -3.80 -5.19
N VAL A 42 3.72 -2.70 -4.52
CA VAL A 42 2.75 -1.72 -4.05
C VAL A 42 3.05 -0.38 -4.69
N TYR A 43 2.04 0.22 -5.32
CA TYR A 43 2.06 1.57 -5.84
C TYR A 43 1.27 2.47 -4.90
N LEU A 44 1.84 3.61 -4.53
CA LEU A 44 1.20 4.61 -3.70
C LEU A 44 0.91 5.85 -4.55
N LEU A 45 -0.36 6.21 -4.69
CA LEU A 45 -0.74 7.46 -5.36
C LEU A 45 -0.82 8.59 -4.34
N LEU A 46 0.03 9.60 -4.54
CA LEU A 46 0.08 10.80 -3.73
C LEU A 46 -0.22 12.02 -4.60
N ARG A 47 -1.05 12.93 -4.07
CA ARG A 47 -1.33 14.22 -4.71
C ARG A 47 -0.18 15.19 -4.45
N ALA A 48 0.70 15.42 -5.40
CA ALA A 48 1.79 16.37 -5.28
C ALA A 48 2.14 16.97 -6.65
N ALA A 49 2.84 18.11 -6.66
CA ALA A 49 3.28 18.76 -7.89
C ALA A 49 4.35 17.95 -8.64
N ASP A 50 5.22 17.26 -7.90
CA ASP A 50 6.31 16.46 -8.43
C ASP A 50 6.65 15.29 -7.49
N ALA A 51 7.58 14.43 -7.94
CA ALA A 51 8.01 13.26 -7.18
C ALA A 51 8.71 13.64 -5.86
N LYS A 52 9.49 14.72 -5.82
CA LYS A 52 10.20 15.14 -4.60
C LYS A 52 9.21 15.56 -3.51
N SER A 53 8.21 16.34 -3.90
CA SER A 53 7.09 16.76 -3.08
C SER A 53 6.26 15.56 -2.63
N ALA A 54 5.99 14.59 -3.51
CA ALA A 54 5.31 13.35 -3.13
C ALA A 54 6.09 12.59 -2.05
N THR A 55 7.41 12.41 -2.22
CA THR A 55 8.26 11.74 -1.24
C THR A 55 8.29 12.48 0.10
N HIS A 56 8.36 13.82 0.09
CA HIS A 56 8.29 14.62 1.31
C HIS A 56 6.96 14.38 2.04
N ARG A 57 5.82 14.44 1.34
CA ARG A 57 4.51 14.20 1.94
C ARG A 57 4.40 12.79 2.50
N PHE A 58 4.93 11.78 1.80
CA PHE A 58 4.90 10.40 2.29
C PHE A 58 5.61 10.20 3.63
N HIS A 59 6.72 10.90 3.84
CA HIS A 59 7.53 10.76 5.06
C HIS A 59 7.08 11.65 6.21
N ASN A 60 6.50 12.83 5.92
CA ASN A 60 6.27 13.88 6.93
C ASN A 60 4.80 14.14 7.26
N GLU A 61 3.85 13.63 6.47
CA GLU A 61 2.41 13.61 6.78
C GLU A 61 1.98 12.20 7.09
#